data_AF-A0A7K3PQM1-F1
#
_entry.id   AF-A0A7K3PQM1-F1
#
_cell.length_a   1.000
_cell.length_b   1.000
_cell.length_c   1.000
_cell.angle_alpha   90.00
_cell.angle_beta   90.00
_cell.angle_gamma   90.00
#
_symmetry.space_group_name_H-M   'P 1'
#
loop_
_entity.id
_entity.type
_entity.pdbx_description
1 polymer ?
#
loop_
_entity_poly.entity_id
_entity_poly.type
_entity_poly.pdbx_seq_one_letter_code
_entity_poly.pdbx_strand_id
1 'polypeptide(L)'
;GALTGALVRRLRARGGTLHCGRRVERVLVRDRRAVGVRTADGETVTARRAVLADVSVPALYGGLVPPADLPDQVLADLRRFQWDFATFKVDWALDGPVPWRCEAAARAGTVHLGDGLDELTRFAAQIAMRQVPDRPFSLFGQMTTTDPTRSPSGTESAWAYTHVPHDIRADAGDEGITGSWDTRERELMADRVERHVERFAPGFRALVRARRVLAPPTLQAMDANLEGGAINGGTTAMHQQLVFRPVPGTGRPETPVTGLFLASAGAHPGGGVHGAPGANAARAALRQHRFAGLARVQRALTRRDRAGDRC
;
A
#
# COMPACT_ATOMS: atom_id res chain seq x y z
N GLY A 1 -4.03 7.15 13.51
CA GLY A 1 -2.67 7.44 14.01
C GLY A 1 -2.38 8.93 14.03
N ALA A 2 -1.36 9.36 14.77
CA ALA A 2 -1.02 10.79 14.96
C ALA A 2 -0.65 11.51 13.65
N LEU A 3 0.11 10.85 12.76
CA LEU A 3 0.48 11.39 11.45
C LEU A 3 -0.75 11.69 10.58
N THR A 4 -1.63 10.71 10.39
CA THR A 4 -2.91 10.91 9.65
C THR A 4 -3.75 12.00 10.30
N GLY A 5 -3.82 12.05 11.63
CA GLY A 5 -4.53 13.12 12.35
C GLY A 5 -3.94 14.51 12.06
N ALA A 6 -2.62 14.64 12.00
CA ALA A 6 -1.96 15.89 11.63
C ALA A 6 -2.26 16.30 10.17
N LEU A 7 -2.25 15.35 9.23
CA LEU A 7 -2.60 15.60 7.83
C LEU A 7 -4.06 16.07 7.69
N VAL A 8 -5.00 15.43 8.39
CA VAL A 8 -6.42 15.84 8.39
C VAL A 8 -6.61 17.22 9.00
N ARG A 9 -5.92 17.53 10.12
CA ARG A 9 -5.94 18.89 10.69
C ARG A 9 -5.41 19.93 9.70
N ARG A 10 -4.32 19.61 9.01
CA ARG A 10 -3.74 20.49 7.99
C ARG A 10 -4.69 20.71 6.80
N LEU A 11 -5.36 19.66 6.35
CA LEU A 11 -6.39 19.72 5.30
C LEU A 11 -7.53 20.67 5.71
N ARG A 12 -8.09 20.47 6.90
CA ARG A 12 -9.21 21.28 7.44
C ARG A 12 -8.82 22.75 7.64
N ALA A 13 -7.62 23.02 8.16
CA ALA A 13 -7.10 24.38 8.31
C ALA A 13 -6.92 25.12 6.96
N ARG A 14 -6.97 24.42 5.84
CA ARG A 14 -6.93 24.98 4.48
C ARG A 14 -8.30 24.93 3.78
N GLY A 15 -9.38 24.71 4.53
CA GLY A 15 -10.75 24.66 4.01
C GLY A 15 -11.11 23.33 3.33
N GLY A 16 -10.28 22.30 3.43
CA GLY A 16 -10.57 20.98 2.88
C GLY A 16 -11.56 20.21 3.77
N THR A 17 -12.42 19.43 3.14
CA THR A 17 -13.37 18.54 3.82
C THR A 17 -12.91 17.08 3.75
N LEU A 18 -13.32 16.29 4.74
CA LEU A 18 -13.11 14.84 4.78
C LEU A 18 -14.46 14.17 4.96
N HIS A 19 -14.82 13.31 4.02
CA HIS A 19 -16.05 12.52 4.05
C HIS A 19 -15.67 11.05 4.24
N CYS A 20 -16.00 10.49 5.40
CA CYS A 20 -15.80 9.07 5.71
C CYS A 20 -17.09 8.28 5.43
N GLY A 21 -16.98 6.95 5.27
CA GLY A 21 -18.15 6.11 4.99
C GLY A 21 -18.79 6.36 3.62
N ARG A 22 -18.11 7.09 2.73
CA ARG A 22 -18.56 7.41 1.37
C ARG A 22 -17.75 6.60 0.36
N ARG A 23 -18.21 5.39 0.04
CA ARG A 23 -17.57 4.55 -0.98
C ARG A 23 -17.74 5.18 -2.35
N VAL A 24 -16.63 5.45 -3.03
CA VAL A 24 -16.63 5.82 -4.46
C VAL A 24 -16.70 4.56 -5.30
N GLU A 25 -17.59 4.53 -6.29
CA GLU A 25 -17.76 3.38 -7.19
C GLU A 25 -17.39 3.69 -8.63
N ARG A 26 -17.33 4.98 -9.01
CA ARG A 26 -17.02 5.35 -10.37
C ARG A 26 -16.34 6.70 -10.47
N VAL A 27 -15.33 6.79 -11.32
CA VAL A 27 -14.80 8.05 -11.86
C VAL A 27 -15.68 8.48 -13.03
N LEU A 28 -16.20 9.69 -12.98
CA LEU A 28 -17.02 10.24 -14.05
C LEU A 28 -16.10 10.86 -15.10
N VAL A 29 -16.19 10.37 -16.34
CA VAL A 29 -15.36 10.82 -17.46
C VAL A 29 -16.26 11.46 -18.53
N ARG A 30 -15.85 12.62 -19.05
CA ARG A 30 -16.46 13.31 -20.19
C ARG A 30 -15.35 13.85 -21.09
N ASP A 31 -15.44 13.62 -22.38
CA ASP A 31 -14.42 14.05 -23.37
C ASP A 31 -13.00 13.62 -22.97
N ARG A 32 -12.86 12.37 -22.48
CA ARG A 32 -11.61 11.78 -21.95
C ARG A 32 -10.99 12.56 -20.78
N ARG A 33 -11.80 13.33 -20.03
CA ARG A 33 -11.41 14.07 -18.84
C ARG A 33 -12.23 13.61 -17.64
N ALA A 34 -11.57 13.39 -16.50
CA ALA A 34 -12.26 13.16 -15.24
C ALA A 34 -12.92 14.46 -14.76
N VAL A 35 -14.22 14.40 -14.50
CA VAL A 35 -15.05 15.54 -14.08
C VAL A 35 -15.63 15.38 -12.68
N GLY A 36 -15.38 14.25 -12.02
CA GLY A 36 -15.88 13.97 -10.69
C GLY A 36 -15.87 12.48 -10.38
N VAL A 37 -16.54 12.14 -9.29
CA VAL A 37 -16.77 10.75 -8.86
C VAL A 37 -18.23 10.55 -8.49
N ARG A 38 -18.71 9.32 -8.61
CA ARG A 38 -20.00 8.88 -8.09
C ARG A 38 -19.80 7.91 -6.93
N THR A 39 -20.53 8.13 -5.85
CA THR A 39 -20.53 7.29 -4.66
C THR A 39 -21.59 6.19 -4.74
N ALA A 40 -21.47 5.19 -3.88
CA ALA A 40 -22.36 4.03 -3.82
C ALA A 40 -23.84 4.39 -3.52
N ASP A 41 -24.07 5.50 -2.83
CA ASP A 41 -25.40 6.04 -2.56
C ASP A 41 -25.94 6.93 -3.70
N GLY A 42 -25.24 6.98 -4.84
CA GLY A 42 -25.66 7.69 -6.04
C GLY A 42 -25.29 9.16 -6.09
N GLU A 43 -24.71 9.73 -5.03
CA GLU A 43 -24.25 11.12 -5.02
C GLU A 43 -23.13 11.34 -6.03
N THR A 44 -23.16 12.48 -6.72
CA THR A 44 -22.10 12.92 -7.62
C THR A 44 -21.29 14.05 -7.00
N VAL A 45 -19.99 13.80 -6.78
CA VAL A 45 -19.04 14.82 -6.34
C VAL A 45 -18.30 15.36 -7.55
N THR A 46 -18.57 16.61 -7.92
CA THR A 46 -17.96 17.25 -9.10
C THR A 46 -16.54 17.74 -8.80
N ALA A 47 -15.59 17.40 -9.67
CA ALA A 47 -14.20 17.83 -9.60
C ALA A 47 -13.88 18.82 -10.73
N ARG A 48 -13.68 20.10 -10.38
CA ARG A 48 -13.37 21.16 -11.37
C ARG A 48 -11.93 21.06 -11.90
N ARG A 49 -10.99 20.65 -11.04
CA ARG A 49 -9.55 20.69 -11.35
C ARG A 49 -8.97 19.33 -11.68
N ALA A 50 -9.10 18.38 -10.75
CA ALA A 50 -8.52 17.06 -10.85
C ALA A 50 -9.20 16.07 -9.89
N VAL A 51 -9.04 14.78 -10.19
CA VAL A 51 -9.32 13.65 -9.31
C VAL A 51 -8.00 12.95 -9.02
N LEU A 52 -7.64 12.81 -7.74
CA LEU A 52 -6.46 12.07 -7.30
C LEU A 52 -6.95 10.78 -6.67
N ALA A 53 -6.63 9.65 -7.30
CA ALA A 53 -7.06 8.34 -6.87
C ALA A 53 -5.99 7.69 -5.98
N ASP A 54 -6.23 7.73 -4.66
CA ASP A 54 -5.45 6.96 -3.68
C ASP A 54 -6.10 5.58 -3.46
N VAL A 55 -6.12 4.81 -4.54
CA VAL A 55 -6.70 3.46 -4.60
C VAL A 55 -5.76 2.50 -5.32
N SER A 56 -5.96 1.19 -5.16
CA SER A 56 -5.15 0.20 -5.83
C SER A 56 -5.27 0.28 -7.36
N VAL A 57 -4.20 -0.11 -8.04
CA VAL A 57 -4.11 -0.06 -9.51
C VAL A 57 -5.20 -0.92 -10.16
N PRO A 58 -5.41 -2.18 -9.75
CA PRO A 58 -6.53 -2.97 -10.26
C PRO A 58 -7.91 -2.38 -9.94
N ALA A 59 -8.12 -1.80 -8.76
CA ALA A 59 -9.39 -1.15 -8.45
C ALA A 59 -9.65 0.07 -9.35
N LEU A 60 -8.63 0.88 -9.63
CA LEU A 60 -8.76 2.06 -10.48
C LEU A 60 -9.10 1.68 -11.93
N TYR A 61 -8.25 0.88 -12.55
CA TYR A 61 -8.33 0.60 -13.99
C TYR A 61 -9.26 -0.56 -14.34
N GLY A 62 -9.50 -1.49 -13.40
CA GLY A 62 -10.40 -2.63 -13.59
C GLY A 62 -11.82 -2.40 -13.08
N GLY A 63 -12.08 -1.31 -12.35
CA GLY A 63 -13.38 -1.06 -11.72
C GLY A 63 -13.85 0.40 -11.80
N LEU A 64 -13.11 1.32 -11.17
CA LEU A 64 -13.57 2.70 -10.99
C LEU A 64 -13.65 3.50 -12.29
N VAL A 65 -12.70 3.30 -13.21
CA VAL A 65 -12.71 3.94 -14.53
C VAL A 65 -13.39 3.01 -15.53
N PRO A 66 -14.37 3.50 -16.32
CA PRO A 66 -14.99 2.67 -17.35
C PRO A 66 -13.96 2.17 -18.36
N PRO A 67 -14.00 0.88 -18.79
CA PRO A 67 -13.03 0.34 -19.74
C PRO A 67 -12.99 1.11 -21.06
N ALA A 68 -14.13 1.65 -21.53
CA ALA A 68 -14.20 2.45 -22.76
C ALA A 68 -13.45 3.79 -22.69
N ASP A 69 -13.10 4.26 -21.49
CA ASP A 69 -12.32 5.47 -21.27
C ASP A 69 -10.81 5.17 -21.13
N LEU A 70 -10.41 3.90 -21.24
CA LEU A 70 -9.03 3.44 -21.09
C LEU A 70 -8.47 2.89 -22.41
N PRO A 71 -7.17 3.07 -22.70
CA PRO A 71 -6.53 2.39 -23.81
C PRO A 71 -6.50 0.88 -23.60
N ASP A 72 -6.75 0.10 -24.65
CA ASP A 72 -6.71 -1.37 -24.61
C ASP A 72 -5.38 -1.92 -24.08
N GLN A 73 -4.27 -1.25 -24.38
CA GLN A 73 -2.95 -1.63 -23.89
C GLN A 73 -2.87 -1.60 -22.35
N VAL A 74 -3.46 -0.59 -21.70
CA VAL A 74 -3.47 -0.49 -20.23
C VAL A 74 -4.27 -1.64 -19.63
N LEU A 75 -5.40 -1.99 -20.23
CA LEU A 75 -6.20 -3.14 -19.81
C LEU A 75 -5.47 -4.46 -20.05
N ALA A 76 -4.68 -4.56 -21.13
CA ALA A 76 -3.87 -5.72 -21.43
C ALA A 76 -2.72 -5.93 -20.44
N ASP A 77 -2.01 -4.84 -20.11
CA ASP A 77 -0.92 -4.88 -19.13
C ASP A 77 -1.44 -5.13 -17.72
N LEU A 78 -2.65 -4.64 -17.39
CA LEU A 78 -3.28 -4.90 -16.09
C LEU A 78 -3.52 -6.40 -15.84
N ARG A 79 -3.77 -7.21 -16.88
CA ARG A 79 -3.90 -8.67 -16.74
C ARG A 79 -2.60 -9.35 -16.30
N ARG A 80 -1.46 -8.66 -16.45
CA ARG A 80 -0.13 -9.12 -16.03
C ARG A 80 0.35 -8.41 -14.76
N PHE A 81 -0.46 -7.53 -14.19
CA PHE A 81 -0.13 -6.84 -12.95
C PHE A 81 0.10 -7.88 -11.84
N GLN A 82 1.23 -7.74 -11.16
CA GLN A 82 1.62 -8.66 -10.11
C GLN A 82 1.60 -7.93 -8.77
N TRP A 83 0.80 -8.42 -7.83
CA TRP A 83 0.86 -7.98 -6.43
C TRP A 83 2.21 -8.34 -5.80
N ASP A 84 2.68 -7.52 -4.84
CA ASP A 84 3.75 -7.94 -3.94
C ASP A 84 3.26 -9.08 -3.04
N PHE A 85 4.17 -9.75 -2.33
CA PHE A 85 3.79 -10.86 -1.46
C PHE A 85 2.76 -10.44 -0.41
N ALA A 86 1.91 -11.39 -0.04
CA ALA A 86 0.97 -11.22 1.06
C ALA A 86 1.74 -10.98 2.37
N THR A 87 1.09 -10.31 3.32
CA THR A 87 1.68 -9.97 4.62
C THR A 87 0.93 -10.68 5.74
N PHE A 88 1.68 -11.31 6.63
CA PHE A 88 1.18 -11.81 7.90
C PHE A 88 1.80 -10.99 9.03
N LYS A 89 0.97 -10.39 9.88
CA LYS A 89 1.41 -9.49 10.94
C LYS A 89 0.87 -9.91 12.30
N VAL A 90 1.69 -9.75 13.33
CA VAL A 90 1.31 -9.95 14.74
C VAL A 90 1.64 -8.69 15.51
N ASP A 91 0.67 -8.20 16.30
CA ASP A 91 0.87 -7.15 17.30
C ASP A 91 0.88 -7.79 18.69
N TRP A 92 1.75 -7.32 19.58
CA TRP A 92 1.88 -7.80 20.95
C TRP A 92 1.75 -6.68 21.98
N ALA A 93 1.12 -7.02 23.11
CA ALA A 93 1.30 -6.33 24.37
C ALA A 93 2.20 -7.20 25.25
N LEU A 94 3.34 -6.65 25.68
CA LEU A 94 4.37 -7.35 26.43
C LEU A 94 4.48 -6.81 27.85
N ASP A 95 4.66 -7.68 28.85
CA ASP A 95 4.83 -7.29 30.26
C ASP A 95 6.24 -6.76 30.60
N GLY A 96 7.09 -6.59 29.59
CA GLY A 96 8.46 -6.07 29.75
C GLY A 96 9.11 -5.73 28.40
N PRO A 97 10.31 -5.11 28.43
CA PRO A 97 11.08 -4.87 27.22
C PRO A 97 11.52 -6.19 26.57
N VAL A 98 11.71 -6.18 25.24
CA VAL A 98 12.14 -7.37 24.50
C VAL A 98 13.57 -7.75 24.91
N PRO A 99 13.82 -9.02 25.35
CA PRO A 99 15.11 -9.46 25.87
C PRO A 99 16.08 -9.83 24.75
N TRP A 100 16.38 -8.88 23.86
CA TRP A 100 17.28 -9.09 22.74
C TRP A 100 18.67 -9.56 23.20
N ARG A 101 19.22 -10.57 22.51
CA ARG A 101 20.64 -10.96 22.68
C ARG A 101 21.60 -9.85 22.24
N CYS A 102 21.21 -9.07 21.22
CA CYS A 102 21.98 -7.95 20.71
C CYS A 102 21.53 -6.65 21.41
N GLU A 103 22.43 -6.03 22.18
CA GLU A 103 22.14 -4.80 22.92
C GLU A 103 21.68 -3.65 22.01
N ALA A 104 22.25 -3.54 20.80
CA ALA A 104 21.88 -2.49 19.86
C ALA A 104 20.41 -2.59 19.40
N ALA A 105 19.86 -3.81 19.31
CA ALA A 105 18.45 -4.02 18.97
C ALA A 105 17.51 -3.47 20.05
N ALA A 106 17.90 -3.51 21.33
CA ALA A 106 17.10 -2.96 22.43
C ALA A 106 16.87 -1.44 22.32
N ARG A 107 17.67 -0.74 21.52
CA ARG A 107 17.57 0.70 21.30
C ARG A 107 16.98 1.08 19.94
N ALA A 108 16.69 0.10 19.09
CA ALA A 108 16.18 0.34 17.75
C ALA A 108 14.65 0.41 17.76
N GLY A 109 14.08 1.37 17.03
CA GLY A 109 12.63 1.39 16.80
C GLY A 109 12.16 0.31 15.82
N THR A 110 13.06 -0.20 14.99
CA THR A 110 12.79 -1.28 14.04
C THR A 110 14.00 -2.18 13.90
N VAL A 111 13.77 -3.50 13.92
CA VAL A 111 14.77 -4.55 13.83
C VAL A 111 14.40 -5.49 12.69
N HIS A 112 15.36 -5.87 11.85
CA HIS A 112 15.20 -6.92 10.86
C HIS A 112 15.66 -8.25 11.47
N LEU A 113 14.76 -9.23 11.53
CA LEU A 113 15.02 -10.54 12.13
C LEU A 113 15.26 -11.57 11.03
N GLY A 114 16.49 -12.09 10.98
CA GLY A 114 16.90 -13.17 10.09
C GLY A 114 18.35 -13.59 10.36
N ASP A 115 18.64 -14.87 10.21
CA ASP A 115 19.96 -15.46 10.47
C ASP A 115 20.86 -15.39 9.22
N GLY A 116 21.34 -14.17 8.93
CA GLY A 116 22.26 -13.92 7.83
C GLY A 116 21.69 -14.18 6.43
N LEU A 117 22.57 -14.26 5.44
CA LEU A 117 22.20 -14.33 4.03
C LEU A 117 21.62 -15.70 3.63
N ASP A 118 22.08 -16.78 4.25
CA ASP A 118 21.62 -18.14 3.93
C ASP A 118 20.16 -18.34 4.32
N GLU A 119 19.76 -17.87 5.51
CA GLU A 119 18.35 -17.93 5.94
C GLU A 119 17.46 -17.01 5.11
N LEU A 120 17.95 -15.81 4.76
CA LEU A 120 17.25 -14.91 3.83
C LEU A 120 17.07 -15.55 2.44
N THR A 121 18.08 -16.25 1.94
CA THR A 121 18.01 -16.95 0.66
C THR A 121 17.01 -18.10 0.72
N ARG A 122 17.00 -18.89 1.80
CA ARG A 122 16.00 -19.93 2.03
C ARG A 122 14.58 -19.36 2.07
N PHE A 123 14.37 -18.29 2.84
CA PHE A 123 13.08 -17.59 2.94
C PHE A 123 12.60 -17.12 1.56
N ALA A 124 13.47 -16.45 0.79
CA ALA A 124 13.14 -15.96 -0.54
C ALA A 124 12.80 -17.11 -1.51
N ALA A 125 13.56 -18.21 -1.46
CA ALA A 125 13.32 -19.38 -2.29
C ALA A 125 11.98 -20.05 -1.94
N GLN A 126 11.66 -20.23 -0.66
CA GLN A 126 10.40 -20.80 -0.21
C GLN A 126 9.20 -19.97 -0.68
N ILE A 127 9.25 -18.64 -0.53
CA ILE A 127 8.20 -17.76 -1.02
C ILE A 127 8.05 -17.88 -2.54
N ALA A 128 9.15 -17.86 -3.29
CA ALA A 128 9.13 -18.01 -4.75
C ALA A 128 8.54 -19.35 -5.20
N MET A 129 8.77 -20.41 -4.42
CA MET A 129 8.18 -21.75 -4.61
C MET A 129 6.75 -21.87 -4.08
N ARG A 130 6.14 -20.77 -3.62
CA ARG A 130 4.77 -20.74 -3.05
C ARG A 130 4.64 -21.57 -1.78
N GLN A 131 5.69 -21.60 -0.97
CA GLN A 131 5.72 -22.27 0.31
C GLN A 131 5.63 -21.24 1.45
N VAL A 132 4.85 -21.55 2.50
CA VAL A 132 4.90 -20.75 3.73
C VAL A 132 6.28 -20.96 4.37
N PRO A 133 7.09 -19.90 4.59
CA PRO A 133 8.44 -20.07 5.10
C PRO A 133 8.47 -20.74 6.47
N ASP A 134 9.43 -21.65 6.68
CA ASP A 134 9.65 -22.32 7.97
C ASP A 134 10.30 -21.38 8.98
N ARG A 135 11.14 -20.46 8.48
CA ARG A 135 11.81 -19.41 9.24
C ARG A 135 11.46 -18.05 8.63
N PRO A 136 10.41 -17.39 9.15
CA PRO A 136 9.92 -16.15 8.56
C PRO A 136 10.88 -14.99 8.85
N PHE A 137 11.52 -14.44 7.81
CA PHE A 137 12.17 -13.13 7.93
C PHE A 137 11.13 -12.11 8.36
N SER A 138 11.41 -11.40 9.45
CA SER A 138 10.42 -10.53 10.08
C SER A 138 10.96 -9.12 10.28
N LEU A 139 10.18 -8.12 9.86
CA LEU A 139 10.40 -6.74 10.31
C LEU A 139 9.70 -6.59 11.66
N PHE A 140 10.45 -6.24 12.70
CA PHE A 140 9.97 -6.10 14.06
C PHE A 140 10.01 -4.62 14.48
N GLY A 141 8.89 -4.06 14.90
CA GLY A 141 8.79 -2.70 15.40
C GLY A 141 8.60 -2.65 16.92
N GLN A 142 9.39 -1.81 17.59
CA GLN A 142 9.32 -1.53 19.03
C GLN A 142 8.69 -0.16 19.26
N MET A 143 7.40 -0.13 19.58
CA MET A 143 6.64 1.11 19.61
C MET A 143 6.93 1.91 20.88
N THR A 144 6.99 1.25 22.03
CA THR A 144 7.24 1.90 23.34
C THR A 144 8.71 2.30 23.48
N THR A 145 9.64 1.49 22.98
CA THR A 145 11.05 1.88 22.85
C THR A 145 11.22 3.19 22.09
N THR A 146 10.40 3.43 21.05
CA THR A 146 10.45 4.67 20.25
C THR A 146 9.67 5.83 20.88
N ASP A 147 8.51 5.53 21.49
CA ASP A 147 7.62 6.49 22.12
C ASP A 147 7.03 5.86 23.40
N PRO A 148 7.52 6.24 24.60
CA PRO A 148 7.07 5.67 25.87
C PRO A 148 5.58 5.82 26.16
N THR A 149 4.86 6.69 25.44
CA THR A 149 3.41 6.88 25.63
C THR A 149 2.56 5.77 24.98
N ARG A 150 3.19 4.84 24.25
CA ARG A 150 2.52 3.78 23.49
C ARG A 150 2.03 2.60 24.34
N SER A 151 2.58 2.40 25.53
CA SER A 151 2.12 1.40 26.50
C SER A 151 2.38 1.86 27.95
N PRO A 152 1.76 1.23 28.98
CA PRO A 152 2.04 1.54 30.37
C PRO A 152 3.53 1.42 30.74
N SER A 153 3.96 2.17 31.76
CA SER A 153 5.35 2.09 32.26
C SER A 153 5.74 0.65 32.61
N GLY A 154 6.93 0.24 32.19
CA GLY A 154 7.46 -1.10 32.41
C GLY A 154 7.00 -2.16 31.40
N THR A 155 6.12 -1.82 30.45
CA THR A 155 5.62 -2.74 29.39
C THR A 155 6.17 -2.36 28.02
N GLU A 156 5.94 -3.19 27.00
CA GLU A 156 6.29 -2.87 25.60
C GLU A 156 5.13 -3.18 24.66
N SER A 157 4.94 -2.34 23.64
CA SER A 157 4.02 -2.60 22.53
C SER A 157 4.84 -2.84 21.27
N ALA A 158 4.81 -4.07 20.79
CA ALA A 158 5.60 -4.49 19.65
C ALA A 158 4.72 -5.02 18.52
N TRP A 159 5.29 -5.07 17.31
CA TRP A 159 4.70 -5.79 16.20
C TRP A 159 5.78 -6.45 15.36
N ALA A 160 5.44 -7.52 14.67
CA ALA A 160 6.24 -8.01 13.58
C ALA A 160 5.36 -8.34 12.39
N TYR A 161 5.91 -8.18 11.19
CA TYR A 161 5.31 -8.79 10.00
C TYR A 161 6.34 -9.55 9.19
N THR A 162 5.85 -10.56 8.48
CA THR A 162 6.60 -11.35 7.52
C THR A 162 5.79 -11.48 6.23
N HIS A 163 6.47 -11.83 5.14
CA HIS A 163 5.80 -12.12 3.88
C HIS A 163 5.46 -13.60 3.76
N VAL A 164 4.31 -13.85 3.13
CA VAL A 164 3.83 -15.18 2.77
C VAL A 164 3.37 -15.16 1.30
N PRO A 165 3.34 -16.32 0.61
CA PRO A 165 2.78 -16.40 -0.73
C PRO A 165 1.29 -16.02 -0.73
N HIS A 166 0.80 -15.45 -1.85
CA HIS A 166 -0.65 -15.31 -2.10
C HIS A 166 -1.30 -16.66 -2.31
N ASP A 167 -0.77 -17.44 -3.26
CA ASP A 167 -1.17 -18.81 -3.52
C ASP A 167 -0.22 -19.73 -2.75
N ILE A 168 -0.70 -20.42 -1.71
CA ILE A 168 0.11 -21.38 -0.95
C ILE A 168 -0.03 -22.77 -1.58
N ARG A 169 1.11 -23.41 -1.88
CA ARG A 169 1.19 -24.78 -2.43
C ARG A 169 1.69 -25.81 -1.43
N ALA A 170 2.48 -25.38 -0.45
CA ALA A 170 2.97 -26.21 0.63
C ALA A 170 3.35 -25.36 1.83
N ASP A 171 3.54 -26.01 2.98
CA ASP A 171 4.07 -25.40 4.18
C ASP A 171 5.49 -25.92 4.40
N ALA A 172 6.50 -25.06 4.28
CA ALA A 172 7.88 -25.50 4.49
C ALA A 172 8.19 -25.80 5.98
N GLY A 173 7.34 -25.32 6.90
CA GLY A 173 7.45 -25.60 8.32
C GLY A 173 6.70 -26.84 8.78
N ASP A 174 6.03 -27.57 7.87
CA ASP A 174 5.31 -28.82 8.15
C ASP A 174 4.25 -28.73 9.29
N GLU A 175 3.63 -27.56 9.50
CA GLU A 175 2.56 -27.36 10.50
C GLU A 175 1.14 -27.45 9.87
N GLY A 176 1.08 -27.66 8.56
CA GLY A 176 -0.16 -27.83 7.80
C GLY A 176 -0.89 -26.52 7.53
N ILE A 177 -0.14 -25.43 7.29
CA ILE A 177 -0.69 -24.16 6.84
C ILE A 177 -1.01 -24.24 5.35
N THR A 178 -2.30 -24.12 5.00
CA THR A 178 -2.80 -24.21 3.61
C THR A 178 -3.09 -22.85 3.01
N GLY A 179 -3.19 -21.79 3.83
CA GLY A 179 -3.58 -20.45 3.39
C GLY A 179 -5.07 -20.17 3.53
N SER A 180 -5.83 -21.04 4.22
CA SER A 180 -7.22 -20.77 4.59
C SER A 180 -7.31 -19.60 5.58
N TRP A 181 -6.24 -19.38 6.35
CA TRP A 181 -6.13 -18.35 7.39
C TRP A 181 -7.31 -18.37 8.38
N ASP A 182 -7.84 -19.57 8.66
CA ASP A 182 -8.79 -19.79 9.73
C ASP A 182 -8.16 -19.51 11.11
N THR A 183 -8.92 -19.67 12.19
CA THR A 183 -8.37 -19.43 13.54
C THR A 183 -7.15 -20.32 13.83
N ARG A 184 -7.15 -21.58 13.41
CA ARG A 184 -6.04 -22.50 13.66
C ARG A 184 -4.78 -22.06 12.92
N GLU A 185 -4.86 -21.79 11.62
CA GLU A 185 -3.68 -21.38 10.82
C GLU A 185 -3.11 -20.04 11.27
N ARG A 186 -3.98 -19.10 11.69
CA ARG A 186 -3.56 -17.82 12.25
C ARG A 186 -2.74 -17.99 13.52
N GLU A 187 -3.18 -18.85 14.44
CA GLU A 187 -2.41 -19.09 15.67
C GLU A 187 -1.12 -19.87 15.38
N LEU A 188 -1.13 -20.86 14.47
CA LEU A 188 0.08 -21.59 14.07
C LEU A 188 1.16 -20.68 13.48
N MET A 189 0.76 -19.80 12.55
CA MET A 189 1.71 -18.87 11.94
C MET A 189 2.18 -17.81 12.94
N ALA A 190 1.33 -17.36 13.86
CA ALA A 190 1.74 -16.46 14.95
C ALA A 190 2.76 -17.14 15.86
N ASP A 191 2.51 -18.39 16.27
CA ASP A 191 3.46 -19.19 17.05
C ASP A 191 4.79 -19.37 16.31
N ARG A 192 4.77 -19.58 14.99
CA ARG A 192 5.98 -19.65 14.16
C ARG A 192 6.78 -18.36 14.17
N VAL A 193 6.12 -17.22 14.03
CA VAL A 193 6.77 -15.89 14.14
C VAL A 193 7.35 -15.70 15.54
N GLU A 194 6.61 -16.03 16.60
CA GLU A 194 7.09 -15.90 17.98
C GLU A 194 8.28 -16.83 18.28
N ARG A 195 8.27 -18.08 17.81
CA ARG A 195 9.44 -18.98 17.89
C ARG A 195 10.65 -18.41 17.15
N HIS A 196 10.43 -17.73 16.04
CA HIS A 196 11.51 -17.05 15.32
C HIS A 196 12.08 -15.88 16.13
N VAL A 197 11.23 -15.04 16.74
CA VAL A 197 11.65 -13.97 17.66
C VAL A 197 12.42 -14.53 18.85
N GLU A 198 11.94 -15.60 19.47
CA GLU A 198 12.55 -16.28 20.63
C GLU A 198 14.01 -16.70 20.39
N ARG A 199 14.38 -17.06 19.15
CA ARG A 199 15.79 -17.38 18.79
C ARG A 199 16.73 -16.20 19.02
N PHE A 200 16.25 -14.98 18.80
CA PHE A 200 17.02 -13.72 18.93
C PHE A 200 16.77 -13.00 20.26
N ALA A 201 15.63 -13.27 20.91
CA ALA A 201 15.24 -12.73 22.20
C ALA A 201 14.68 -13.83 23.13
N PRO A 202 15.53 -14.68 23.73
CA PRO A 202 15.09 -15.71 24.66
C PRO A 202 14.33 -15.12 25.86
N GLY A 203 13.17 -15.68 26.17
CA GLY A 203 12.22 -15.16 27.16
C GLY A 203 11.12 -14.28 26.57
N PHE A 204 11.17 -13.93 25.28
CA PHE A 204 10.17 -13.10 24.62
C PHE A 204 8.75 -13.66 24.78
N ARG A 205 8.55 -14.95 24.51
CA ARG A 205 7.22 -15.58 24.57
C ARG A 205 6.61 -15.55 25.97
N ALA A 206 7.45 -15.56 27.02
CA ALA A 206 6.99 -15.46 28.41
C ALA A 206 6.47 -14.05 28.76
N LEU A 207 6.83 -13.02 27.98
CA LEU A 207 6.36 -11.65 28.16
C LEU A 207 5.04 -11.37 27.43
N VAL A 208 4.60 -12.24 26.52
CA VAL A 208 3.41 -12.00 25.70
C VAL A 208 2.15 -12.10 26.56
N ARG A 209 1.57 -10.95 26.89
CA ARG A 209 0.30 -10.87 27.62
C ARG A 209 -0.91 -11.00 26.70
N ALA A 210 -0.82 -10.40 25.52
CA ALA A 210 -1.85 -10.49 24.49
C ALA A 210 -1.21 -10.35 23.12
N ARG A 211 -1.81 -11.03 22.14
CA ARG A 211 -1.47 -10.88 20.72
C ARG A 211 -2.69 -10.59 19.88
N ARG A 212 -2.50 -9.85 18.80
CA ARG A 212 -3.47 -9.65 17.73
C ARG A 212 -2.85 -10.07 16.41
N VAL A 213 -3.50 -11.02 15.75
CA VAL A 213 -3.07 -11.54 14.46
C VAL A 213 -3.81 -10.82 13.32
N LEU A 214 -3.05 -10.41 12.32
CA LEU A 214 -3.48 -9.75 11.10
C LEU A 214 -2.98 -10.58 9.91
N ALA A 215 -3.73 -11.62 9.58
CA ALA A 215 -3.47 -12.44 8.40
C ALA A 215 -3.89 -11.71 7.10
N PRO A 216 -3.47 -12.19 5.92
CA PRO A 216 -3.73 -11.49 4.66
C PRO A 216 -5.21 -11.11 4.41
N PRO A 217 -6.20 -11.99 4.63
CA PRO A 217 -7.62 -11.61 4.46
C PRO A 217 -8.08 -10.54 5.46
N THR A 218 -7.50 -10.52 6.66
CA THR A 218 -7.82 -9.51 7.68
C THR A 218 -7.30 -8.13 7.26
N LEU A 219 -6.09 -8.07 6.67
CA LEU A 219 -5.53 -6.83 6.14
C LEU A 219 -6.39 -6.27 5.00
N GLN A 220 -6.79 -7.11 4.04
CA GLN A 220 -7.67 -6.72 2.93
C GLN A 220 -9.04 -6.24 3.43
N ALA A 221 -9.61 -6.89 4.44
CA ALA A 221 -10.89 -6.48 5.03
C ALA A 221 -10.80 -5.11 5.73
N MET A 222 -9.65 -4.78 6.31
CA MET A 222 -9.41 -3.48 6.94
C MET A 222 -9.22 -2.34 5.94
N ASP A 223 -8.58 -2.63 4.80
CA ASP A 223 -8.36 -1.69 3.71
C ASP A 223 -8.35 -2.44 2.37
N ALA A 224 -9.33 -2.15 1.52
CA ALA A 224 -9.49 -2.78 0.21
C ALA A 224 -8.32 -2.50 -0.76
N ASN A 225 -7.40 -1.59 -0.42
CA ASN A 225 -6.15 -1.41 -1.15
C ASN A 225 -5.14 -2.53 -0.91
N LEU A 226 -5.28 -3.28 0.19
CA LEU A 226 -4.38 -4.35 0.62
C LEU A 226 -4.88 -5.70 0.10
N GLU A 227 -5.15 -5.80 -1.20
CA GLU A 227 -5.64 -7.03 -1.85
C GLU A 227 -4.73 -8.22 -1.51
N GLY A 228 -5.31 -9.31 -0.97
CA GLY A 228 -4.55 -10.46 -0.50
C GLY A 228 -3.47 -10.12 0.54
N GLY A 229 -3.61 -9.01 1.28
CA GLY A 229 -2.62 -8.54 2.25
C GLY A 229 -1.35 -7.92 1.63
N ALA A 230 -1.39 -7.53 0.36
CA ALA A 230 -0.28 -6.90 -0.36
C ALA A 230 -0.13 -5.42 0.05
N ILE A 231 0.92 -5.09 0.82
CA ILE A 231 1.06 -3.76 1.45
C ILE A 231 1.77 -2.73 0.58
N ASN A 232 2.50 -3.15 -0.47
CA ASN A 232 3.23 -2.23 -1.35
C ASN A 232 2.46 -1.86 -2.62
N GLY A 233 1.25 -2.39 -2.81
CA GLY A 233 0.41 -2.07 -3.96
C GLY A 233 0.99 -2.52 -5.29
N GLY A 234 1.72 -3.65 -5.29
CA GLY A 234 2.37 -4.22 -6.48
C GLY A 234 3.83 -4.60 -6.24
N THR A 235 4.30 -5.67 -6.87
CA THR A 235 5.65 -6.22 -6.73
C THR A 235 6.75 -5.20 -7.00
N THR A 236 7.93 -5.42 -6.42
CA THR A 236 9.16 -4.69 -6.69
C THR A 236 10.10 -5.46 -7.62
N ALA A 237 9.60 -6.49 -8.32
CA ALA A 237 10.37 -7.13 -9.39
C ALA A 237 10.67 -6.13 -10.53
N MET A 238 11.77 -6.36 -11.26
CA MET A 238 12.29 -5.42 -12.27
C MET A 238 11.25 -4.91 -13.28
N HIS A 239 10.31 -5.76 -13.68
CA HIS A 239 9.27 -5.43 -14.66
C HIS A 239 8.16 -4.50 -14.11
N GLN A 240 8.09 -4.31 -12.79
CA GLN A 240 7.06 -3.51 -12.11
C GLN A 240 7.63 -2.65 -10.96
N GLN A 241 8.90 -2.23 -11.08
CA GLN A 241 9.55 -1.35 -10.10
C GLN A 241 9.81 0.04 -10.71
N LEU A 242 9.90 1.06 -9.85
CA LEU A 242 10.27 2.43 -10.22
C LEU A 242 9.41 2.98 -11.36
N VAL A 243 10.02 3.32 -12.50
CA VAL A 243 9.36 3.96 -13.65
C VAL A 243 8.49 2.99 -14.46
N PHE A 244 8.57 1.69 -14.17
CA PHE A 244 7.69 0.67 -14.75
C PHE A 244 6.40 0.48 -13.93
N ARG A 245 6.23 1.25 -12.85
CA ARG A 245 4.99 1.25 -12.07
C ARG A 245 3.95 2.22 -12.64
N PRO A 246 2.65 1.90 -12.57
CA PRO A 246 2.11 0.59 -12.20
C PRO A 246 2.29 -0.49 -13.27
N VAL A 247 2.36 -0.09 -14.54
CA VAL A 247 2.70 -0.94 -15.69
C VAL A 247 3.71 -0.20 -16.59
N PRO A 248 4.49 -0.90 -17.43
CA PRO A 248 5.44 -0.25 -18.33
C PRO A 248 4.80 0.89 -19.15
N GLY A 249 5.50 2.02 -19.25
CA GLY A 249 5.00 3.21 -19.94
C GLY A 249 4.10 4.14 -19.10
N THR A 250 3.76 3.77 -17.86
CA THR A 250 2.91 4.57 -16.95
C THR A 250 3.64 5.13 -15.73
N GLY A 251 4.98 5.22 -15.77
CA GLY A 251 5.84 5.69 -14.67
C GLY A 251 5.60 7.11 -14.14
N ARG A 252 4.63 7.84 -14.68
CA ARG A 252 4.26 9.19 -14.25
C ARG A 252 2.95 9.14 -13.46
N PRO A 253 2.65 10.16 -12.61
CA PRO A 253 1.40 10.18 -11.87
C PRO A 253 0.15 10.35 -12.74
N GLU A 254 0.29 10.94 -13.93
CA GLU A 254 -0.80 11.10 -14.90
C GLU A 254 -1.33 9.74 -15.39
N THR A 255 -2.65 9.61 -15.44
CA THR A 255 -3.31 8.48 -16.10
C THR A 255 -3.68 8.83 -17.55
N PRO A 256 -4.10 7.85 -18.39
CA PRO A 256 -4.62 8.14 -19.73
C PRO A 256 -5.86 9.05 -19.74
N VAL A 257 -6.60 9.13 -18.63
CA VAL A 257 -7.75 10.02 -18.47
C VAL A 257 -7.27 11.39 -17.98
N THR A 258 -7.55 12.43 -18.76
CA THR A 258 -7.08 13.79 -18.45
C THR A 258 -7.65 14.26 -17.10
N GLY A 259 -6.79 14.77 -16.21
CA GLY A 259 -7.23 15.26 -14.90
C GLY A 259 -7.48 14.16 -13.85
N LEU A 260 -7.24 12.90 -14.19
CA LEU A 260 -7.17 11.78 -13.25
C LEU A 260 -5.70 11.42 -13.01
N PHE A 261 -5.32 11.29 -11.74
CA PHE A 261 -3.96 10.98 -11.31
C PHE A 261 -3.95 9.79 -10.35
N LEU A 262 -2.97 8.89 -10.49
CA LEU A 262 -2.75 7.81 -9.54
C LEU A 262 -1.87 8.32 -8.40
N ALA A 263 -2.41 8.29 -7.18
CA ALA A 263 -1.80 8.87 -5.98
C ALA A 263 -1.42 7.82 -4.91
N SER A 264 -1.58 6.52 -5.22
CA SER A 264 -1.42 5.41 -4.27
C SER A 264 -0.05 4.73 -4.33
N ALA A 265 0.16 3.77 -3.43
CA ALA A 265 1.36 2.93 -3.35
C ALA A 265 1.70 2.19 -4.67
N GLY A 266 0.70 1.96 -5.54
CA GLY A 266 0.91 1.35 -6.85
C GLY A 266 1.58 2.27 -7.87
N ALA A 267 1.62 3.59 -7.64
CA ALA A 267 2.33 4.54 -8.48
C ALA A 267 3.82 4.62 -8.15
N HIS A 268 4.60 5.19 -9.07
CA HIS A 268 5.99 5.56 -8.84
C HIS A 268 6.11 6.58 -7.68
N PRO A 269 7.07 6.41 -6.74
CA PRO A 269 8.18 5.44 -6.73
C PRO A 269 7.88 4.07 -6.10
N GLY A 270 6.72 3.88 -5.50
CA GLY A 270 6.31 2.63 -4.86
C GLY A 270 5.61 2.84 -3.53
N GLY A 271 5.36 1.72 -2.85
CA GLY A 271 4.76 1.68 -1.52
C GLY A 271 5.71 2.16 -0.41
N GLY A 272 5.13 2.30 0.79
CA GLY A 272 5.80 2.81 1.98
C GLY A 272 5.19 4.11 2.50
N VAL A 273 5.55 4.48 3.73
CA VAL A 273 4.92 5.61 4.47
C VAL A 273 5.62 6.95 4.18
N HIS A 274 6.19 7.12 2.97
CA HIS A 274 6.90 8.35 2.58
C HIS A 274 6.01 9.36 1.81
N GLY A 275 4.83 8.96 1.34
CA GLY A 275 3.83 9.86 0.72
C GLY A 275 4.22 10.45 -0.64
N ALA A 276 5.26 9.92 -1.30
CA ALA A 276 5.75 10.48 -2.56
C ALA A 276 4.79 10.32 -3.74
N PRO A 277 4.06 9.18 -3.93
CA PRO A 277 3.09 9.05 -5.03
C PRO A 277 2.01 10.12 -4.96
N GLY A 278 1.40 10.31 -3.79
CA GLY A 278 0.42 11.38 -3.56
C GLY A 278 1.00 12.78 -3.77
N ALA A 279 2.22 13.04 -3.30
CA ALA A 279 2.88 14.33 -3.53
C ALA A 279 3.20 14.59 -5.02
N ASN A 280 3.57 13.55 -5.76
CA ASN A 280 3.82 13.63 -7.20
C ASN A 280 2.53 13.88 -7.98
N ALA A 281 1.45 13.15 -7.66
CA ALA A 281 0.12 13.36 -8.23
C ALA A 281 -0.40 14.77 -7.98
N ALA A 282 -0.27 15.29 -6.75
CA ALA A 282 -0.66 16.66 -6.41
C ALA A 282 0.11 17.71 -7.21
N ARG A 283 1.43 17.56 -7.35
CA ARG A 283 2.26 18.47 -8.17
C ARG A 283 1.88 18.41 -9.64
N ALA A 284 1.62 17.22 -10.19
CA ALA A 284 1.18 17.03 -11.56
C ALA A 284 -0.17 17.71 -11.83
N ALA A 285 -1.15 17.51 -10.92
CA ALA A 285 -2.45 18.17 -10.98
C ALA A 285 -2.36 19.70 -10.96
N LEU A 286 -1.48 20.25 -10.11
CA LEU A 286 -1.24 21.69 -10.06
C LEU A 286 -0.60 22.23 -11.34
N ARG A 287 0.37 21.53 -11.93
CA ARG A 287 1.01 21.93 -13.19
C ARG A 287 0.02 21.91 -14.36
N GLN A 288 -0.74 20.83 -14.51
CA GLN A 288 -1.72 20.70 -15.59
C GLN A 288 -2.74 21.86 -15.57
N HIS A 289 -3.17 22.28 -14.38
CA HIS A 289 -4.08 23.42 -14.25
C HIS A 289 -3.44 24.77 -14.60
N ARG A 290 -2.15 24.97 -14.30
CA ARG A 290 -1.44 26.23 -14.62
C ARG A 290 -1.24 26.41 -16.13
N PHE A 291 -0.96 25.33 -16.85
CA PHE A 291 -0.71 25.37 -18.30
C PHE A 291 -1.97 25.17 -19.15
N ALA A 292 -3.11 24.75 -18.57
CA ALA A 292 -4.38 24.68 -19.30
C ALA A 292 -4.86 26.05 -19.81
N GLY A 293 -4.55 27.13 -19.08
CA GLY A 293 -4.81 28.51 -19.53
C GLY A 293 -3.95 28.90 -20.74
N LEU A 294 -2.65 28.58 -20.69
CA LEU A 294 -1.72 28.84 -21.81
C LEU A 294 -2.06 28.00 -23.04
N ALA A 295 -2.39 26.72 -22.88
CA ALA A 295 -2.78 25.85 -23.99
C ALA A 295 -4.13 26.27 -24.63
N ARG A 296 -5.05 26.88 -23.87
CA ARG A 296 -6.28 27.48 -24.40
C ARG A 296 -6.00 28.77 -25.17
N VAL A 297 -5.13 29.64 -24.64
CA VAL A 297 -4.69 30.86 -25.34
C VAL A 297 -3.94 30.51 -26.62
N GLN A 298 -3.06 29.52 -26.59
CA GLN A 298 -2.31 29.07 -27.75
C GLN A 298 -3.22 28.41 -28.79
N ARG A 299 -4.22 27.61 -28.39
CA ARG A 299 -5.25 27.08 -29.31
C ARG A 299 -6.18 28.16 -29.88
N ALA A 300 -6.48 29.21 -29.12
CA ALA A 300 -7.24 30.35 -29.63
C ALA A 300 -6.41 31.15 -30.65
N LEU A 301 -5.11 31.29 -30.43
CA LEU A 301 -4.18 31.94 -31.35
C LEU A 301 -3.88 31.11 -32.60
N THR A 302 -3.99 29.78 -32.54
CA THR A 302 -3.79 28.88 -33.69
C THR A 302 -5.08 28.49 -34.40
N ARG A 303 -6.26 28.88 -33.90
CA ARG A 303 -7.52 28.84 -34.67
C ARG A 303 -7.53 30.04 -35.62
N ARG A 304 -6.73 29.97 -36.68
CA ARG A 304 -6.93 30.74 -37.90
C ARG A 304 -7.55 29.79 -38.93
N ASP A 305 -8.71 30.14 -39.44
CA ASP A 305 -9.27 29.47 -40.61
C ASP A 305 -8.35 29.65 -41.81
N ARG A 306 -8.40 28.71 -42.75
CA ARG A 306 -7.63 28.68 -44.01
C ARG A 306 -7.84 29.89 -44.93
N ALA A 307 -8.62 30.90 -44.52
CA ALA A 307 -8.89 32.12 -45.28
C ALA A 307 -8.32 33.41 -44.64
N GLY A 308 -7.64 33.35 -43.49
CA GLY A 308 -6.69 34.41 -43.13
C GLY A 308 -7.20 35.79 -42.70
N ASP A 309 -8.48 35.99 -42.38
CA ASP A 309 -8.96 37.27 -41.80
C ASP A 309 -9.56 37.13 -40.39
N ARG A 310 -9.35 38.18 -39.57
CA ARG A 310 -9.75 38.24 -38.16
C ARG A 310 -11.20 38.71 -38.01
N CYS A 311 -11.96 38.04 -37.15
CA CYS A 311 -13.13 38.63 -36.49
C CYS A 311 -12.81 38.85 -35.01
#